data_AF-A0A5R8WIA4-F1
#
_entry.id   AF-A0A5R8WIA4-F1
#
_cell.length_a   1.000
_cell.length_b   1.000
_cell.length_c   1.000
_cell.angle_alpha   90.00
_cell.angle_beta   90.00
_cell.angle_gamma   90.00
#
_symmetry.space_group_name_H-M   'P 1'
#
loop_
_entity.id
_entity.type
_entity.pdbx_description
1 polymer ?
#
loop_
_entity_poly.entity_id
_entity_poly.type
_entity_poly.pdbx_seq_one_letter_code
_entity_poly.pdbx_strand_id
1 'polypeptide(L)'
;METTAAPVLASGYLLMVSSARRNLRQVLNHPAFTKERRQKAEALISTSTDAARLMKWKALAIAESEAWEDAKLKAEHEQPGPPAHPEYNY
;
A
#
# COMPACT_ATOMS: atom_id res chain seq x y z
N MET A 1 46.72 -8.86 1.12
CA MET A 1 45.56 -9.45 0.43
C MET A 1 44.33 -8.76 0.98
N GLU A 2 43.82 -7.78 0.22
CA GLU A 2 42.73 -6.89 0.64
C GLU A 2 41.38 -7.60 0.63
N THR A 3 40.63 -7.42 1.72
CA THR A 3 39.30 -7.99 1.92
C THR A 3 38.25 -7.14 1.19
N THR A 4 38.15 -7.31 -0.13
CA THR A 4 37.21 -6.55 -0.99
C THR A 4 35.80 -7.19 -1.02
N ALA A 5 35.20 -7.46 0.14
CA ALA A 5 33.83 -8.00 0.24
C ALA A 5 32.76 -6.93 0.51
N ALA A 6 33.17 -5.71 0.91
CA ALA A 6 32.26 -4.63 1.29
C ALA A 6 31.33 -4.06 0.18
N PRO A 7 31.75 -3.89 -1.10
CA PRO A 7 30.92 -3.19 -2.08
C PRO A 7 29.72 -4.03 -2.57
N VAL A 8 29.81 -5.36 -2.52
CA VAL A 8 28.77 -6.27 -3.03
C VAL A 8 27.56 -6.31 -2.07
N LEU A 9 27.81 -6.36 -0.76
CA LEU A 9 26.75 -6.35 0.26
C LEU A 9 26.02 -5.00 0.32
N ALA A 10 26.76 -3.89 0.17
CA ALA A 10 26.17 -2.56 0.09
C ALA A 10 25.25 -2.41 -1.13
N SER A 11 25.65 -2.96 -2.28
CA SER A 11 24.85 -2.92 -3.51
C SER A 11 23.56 -3.74 -3.40
N GLY A 12 23.63 -4.95 -2.82
CA GLY A 12 22.44 -5.77 -2.56
C GLY A 12 21.45 -5.13 -1.61
N TYR A 13 21.95 -4.47 -0.55
CA TYR A 13 21.11 -3.75 0.41
C TYR A 13 20.40 -2.55 -0.22
N LEU A 14 21.09 -1.75 -1.03
CA LEU A 14 20.51 -0.60 -1.73
C LEU A 14 19.43 -1.02 -2.75
N LEU A 15 19.62 -2.16 -3.42
CA LEU A 15 18.60 -2.74 -4.30
C LEU A 15 17.35 -3.17 -3.51
N MET A 16 17.54 -3.77 -2.34
CA MET A 16 16.43 -4.17 -1.46
C MET A 16 15.63 -2.95 -0.98
N VAL A 17 16.30 -1.89 -0.53
CA VAL A 17 15.65 -0.63 -0.13
C VAL A 17 14.88 -0.02 -1.31
N SER A 18 15.49 0.06 -2.49
CA SER A 18 14.85 0.61 -3.69
C SER A 18 13.61 -0.19 -4.10
N SER A 19 13.70 -1.51 -4.04
CA SER A 19 12.58 -2.41 -4.30
C SER A 19 11.45 -2.24 -3.26
N ALA A 20 11.79 -2.14 -1.97
CA ALA A 20 10.82 -1.90 -0.89
C ALA A 20 10.09 -0.55 -1.07
N ARG A 21 10.81 0.52 -1.41
CA ARG A 21 10.21 1.84 -1.72
C ARG A 21 9.24 1.74 -2.90
N ARG A 22 9.63 1.08 -3.99
CA ARG A 22 8.77 0.91 -5.18
C ARG A 22 7.50 0.14 -4.84
N ASN A 23 7.63 -0.98 -4.13
CA ASN A 23 6.49 -1.78 -3.69
C ASN A 23 5.53 -0.98 -2.80
N LEU A 24 6.06 -0.22 -1.84
CA LEU A 24 5.23 0.59 -0.95
C LEU A 24 4.46 1.68 -1.72
N ARG A 25 5.09 2.33 -2.69
CA ARG A 25 4.40 3.30 -3.57
C ARG A 25 3.27 2.67 -4.37
N GLN A 26 3.43 1.42 -4.82
CA GLN A 26 2.36 0.70 -5.52
C GLN A 26 1.16 0.45 -4.61
N VAL A 27 1.38 0.00 -3.37
CA VAL A 27 0.30 -0.19 -2.39
C VAL A 27 -0.40 1.13 -2.10
N LEU A 28 0.36 2.21 -1.93
CA LEU A 28 -0.21 3.52 -1.64
C LEU A 28 -1.01 4.13 -2.78
N ASN A 29 -0.90 3.63 -4.03
CA ASN A 29 -1.75 4.06 -5.13
C ASN A 29 -3.19 3.53 -5.05
N HIS A 30 -3.50 2.70 -4.05
CA HIS A 30 -4.85 2.21 -3.77
C HIS A 30 -5.82 3.37 -3.44
N PRO A 31 -7.11 3.31 -3.86
CA PRO A 31 -8.11 4.35 -3.59
C PRO A 31 -8.36 4.63 -2.10
N ALA A 32 -8.04 3.68 -1.22
CA ALA A 32 -8.06 3.89 0.23
C ALA A 32 -7.17 5.07 0.68
N PHE A 33 -6.15 5.44 -0.10
CA PHE A 33 -5.21 6.51 0.24
C PHE A 33 -5.45 7.79 -0.58
N THR A 34 -5.77 8.87 0.12
CA THR A 34 -5.93 10.19 -0.51
C THR A 34 -4.61 10.70 -1.10
N LYS A 35 -4.71 11.63 -2.06
CA LYS A 35 -3.54 12.26 -2.70
C LYS A 35 -2.63 12.94 -1.67
N GLU A 36 -3.20 13.65 -0.70
CA GLU A 36 -2.45 14.32 0.37
C GLU A 36 -1.67 13.31 1.21
N ARG A 37 -2.29 12.19 1.57
CA ARG A 37 -1.64 11.14 2.34
C ARG A 37 -0.52 10.46 1.57
N ARG A 38 -0.71 10.21 0.27
CA ARG A 38 0.34 9.73 -0.63
C ARG A 38 1.53 10.69 -0.68
N GLN A 39 1.29 12.00 -0.78
CA GLN A 39 2.36 13.01 -0.80
C GLN A 39 3.16 13.04 0.50
N LYS A 40 2.48 13.00 1.66
CA LYS A 40 3.16 12.93 2.97
C LYS A 40 3.97 11.64 3.11
N ALA A 41 3.42 10.51 2.69
CA ALA A 41 4.13 9.23 2.70
C ALA A 41 5.33 9.24 1.76
N GLU A 42 5.24 9.85 0.57
CA GLU A 42 6.33 9.91 -0.40
C GLU A 42 7.59 10.60 0.14
N ALA A 43 7.43 11.68 0.92
CA ALA A 43 8.53 12.35 1.59
C ALA A 43 9.27 11.43 2.59
N LEU A 44 8.51 10.63 3.34
CA LEU A 44 9.05 9.67 4.31
C LEU A 44 9.70 8.46 3.62
N ILE A 45 9.11 7.97 2.53
CA ILE A 45 9.62 6.82 1.75
C ILE A 45 10.94 7.18 1.09
N SER A 46 11.04 8.37 0.51
CA SER A 46 12.23 8.82 -0.23
C SER A 46 13.45 9.00 0.67
N THR A 47 13.23 9.39 1.93
CA THR A 47 14.29 9.61 2.93
C THR A 47 14.67 8.35 3.69
N SER A 48 13.80 7.33 3.76
CA SER A 48 14.06 6.11 4.53
C SER A 48 15.01 5.15 3.82
N THR A 49 16.12 4.79 4.49
CA THR A 49 17.10 3.80 4.04
C THR A 49 16.97 2.44 4.74
N ASP A 50 15.93 2.27 5.57
CA ASP A 50 15.68 1.09 6.38
C ASP A 50 14.64 0.19 5.68
N ALA A 51 15.11 -0.92 5.10
CA ALA A 51 14.26 -1.84 4.37
C ALA A 51 13.19 -2.50 5.27
N ALA A 52 13.52 -2.81 6.53
CA ALA A 52 12.56 -3.43 7.45
C ALA A 52 11.42 -2.47 7.80
N ARG A 53 11.74 -1.19 8.00
CA ARG A 53 10.73 -0.14 8.22
C ARG A 53 9.83 0.04 7.01
N LEU A 54 10.40 0.08 5.80
CA LEU A 54 9.62 0.17 4.56
C LEU A 54 8.68 -1.04 4.39
N MET A 55 9.13 -2.25 4.73
CA MET A 55 8.30 -3.45 4.69
C MET A 55 7.21 -3.44 5.76
N LYS A 56 7.48 -2.92 6.96
CA LYS A 56 6.47 -2.72 8.00
C LYS A 56 5.39 -1.73 7.56
N TRP A 57 5.78 -0.60 6.97
CA TRP A 57 4.83 0.37 6.42
C TRP A 57 3.99 -0.24 5.29
N LYS A 58 4.57 -1.11 4.47
CA LYS A 58 3.83 -1.86 3.45
C LYS A 58 2.75 -2.75 4.08
N ALA A 59 3.09 -3.53 5.10
CA ALA A 59 2.13 -4.40 5.78
C ALA A 59 0.97 -3.59 6.39
N LEU A 60 1.27 -2.46 7.03
CA LEU A 60 0.24 -1.57 7.58
C LEU A 60 -0.66 -0.97 6.49
N ALA A 61 -0.09 -0.57 5.36
CA ALA A 61 -0.87 -0.02 4.24
C ALA A 61 -1.77 -1.09 3.59
N ILE A 62 -1.33 -2.35 3.52
CA ILE A 62 -2.18 -3.44 3.04
C ILE A 62 -3.37 -3.65 3.97
N ALA A 63 -3.13 -3.79 5.28
CA ALA A 63 -4.21 -3.99 6.27
C ALA A 63 -5.24 -2.85 6.25
N GLU A 64 -4.80 -1.62 6.00
CA GLU A 64 -5.71 -0.48 5.89
C GLU A 64 -6.51 -0.48 4.58
N SER A 65 -5.92 -0.90 3.47
CA SER A 65 -6.67 -1.12 2.22
C SER A 65 -7.74 -2.19 2.40
N GLU A 66 -7.42 -3.30 3.06
CA GLU A 66 -8.37 -4.38 3.37
C GLU A 66 -9.53 -3.85 4.21
N ALA A 67 -9.24 -3.10 5.28
CA ALA A 67 -10.28 -2.50 6.12
C ALA A 67 -11.16 -1.50 5.35
N TRP A 68 -10.59 -0.77 4.38
CA TRP A 68 -11.35 0.14 3.52
C TRP A 68 -12.29 -0.62 2.58
N GLU A 69 -11.84 -1.73 2.00
CA GLU A 69 -12.65 -2.60 1.15
C GLU A 69 -13.81 -3.21 1.95
N ASP A 70 -13.54 -3.73 3.14
CA ASP A 70 -14.57 -4.25 4.05
C ASP A 70 -15.61 -3.19 4.41
N ALA A 71 -15.17 -1.96 4.70
CA ALA A 71 -16.07 -0.86 4.99
C ALA A 71 -16.92 -0.48 3.76
N LYS A 72 -16.35 -0.53 2.55
CA LYS A 72 -17.08 -0.31 1.30
C LYS A 72 -18.13 -1.37 1.04
N LEU A 73 -17.78 -2.65 1.19
CA LEU A 73 -18.70 -3.77 1.04
C LEU A 73 -19.86 -3.70 2.05
N LYS A 74 -19.59 -3.33 3.30
CA LYS A 74 -20.64 -3.12 4.31
C LYS A 74 -21.58 -1.97 3.92
N ALA A 75 -21.03 -0.85 3.46
CA ALA A 75 -21.84 0.29 3.02
C ALA A 75 -22.71 -0.03 1.80
N GLU A 76 -22.23 -0.87 0.88
CA GLU A 76 -23.02 -1.38 -0.25
C GLU A 76 -24.12 -2.34 0.21
N HIS A 77 -23.84 -3.20 1.19
CA HIS A 77 -24.84 -4.08 1.79
C HIS A 77 -25.96 -3.33 2.54
N GLU A 78 -25.63 -2.17 3.13
CA GLU A 78 -26.59 -1.30 3.83
C GLU A 78 -27.40 -0.41 2.88
N GLN A 79 -27.02 -0.33 1.61
CA GLN A 79 -27.81 0.31 0.55
C GLN A 79 -28.56 -0.77 -0.23
N PRO A 80 -29.78 -1.17 0.18
CA PRO A 80 -30.60 -2.01 -0.65
C PRO A 80 -30.79 -1.28 -1.98
N GLY A 81 -30.23 -1.84 -3.05
CA GLY A 81 -30.49 -1.37 -4.40
C GLY A 81 -32.01 -1.34 -4.65
N PRO A 82 -32.48 -0.57 -5.64
CA PRO A 82 -33.88 -0.65 -6.05
C PRO A 82 -34.23 -2.13 -6.31
N PRO A 83 -35.43 -2.58 -5.90
CA PRO A 83 -35.79 -3.99 -5.96
C PRO A 83 -35.51 -4.54 -7.36
N ALA A 84 -34.80 -5.67 -7.43
CA ALA A 84 -34.43 -6.32 -8.69
C ALA A 84 -35.64 -6.70 -9.56
N HIS A 85 -36.83 -6.71 -8.96
CA HIS A 85 -38.11 -6.84 -9.64
C HIS A 85 -38.99 -5.64 -9.29
N PRO A 86 -39.38 -4.79 -10.27
CA PRO A 86 -40.56 -3.98 -10.09
C PRO A 86 -41.73 -4.96 -9.88
N GLU A 87 -42.46 -4.82 -8.78
CA GLU A 87 -43.76 -5.47 -8.65
C GLU A 87 -44.66 -4.92 -9.77
N TYR A 88 -44.72 -5.62 -10.89
CA TYR A 88 -45.76 -5.41 -11.88
C TYR A 88 -47.03 -6.03 -11.31
N ASN A 89 -47.85 -5.20 -10.68
CA ASN A 89 -49.24 -5.54 -10.39
C ASN A 89 -49.97 -5.74 -11.73
N TYR A 90 -50.17 -6.99 -12.12
CA TYR A 90 -51.13 -7.40 -13.13
C TYR A 90 -52.50 -7.64 -12.50
#